data_AF-A0A7Y0S284-F1
#
_entry.id   AF-A0A7Y0S284-F1
#
_cell.length_a   1.000
_cell.length_b   1.000
_cell.length_c   1.000
_cell.angle_alpha   90.00
_cell.angle_beta   90.00
_cell.angle_gamma   90.00
#
_symmetry.space_group_name_H-M   'P 1'
#
loop_
_entity.id
_entity.type
_entity.pdbx_description
1 polymer ?
#
loop_
_entity_poly.entity_id
_entity_poly.type
_entity_poly.pdbx_seq_one_letter_code
_entity_poly.pdbx_strand_id
1 'polypeptide(L)'
;PYFWASKLHFSIDNVSFYNYPYLFGFLFSKGIYAQRETKGEAFYTDYINLLRDTGCMMAEDVVEKHLSMDLTQPTFWQQSVELVR
;
A
#
# COMPACT_ATOMS: atom_id res chain seq x y z
N PRO A 1 19.36 23.05 -6.19
CA PRO A 1 18.57 22.84 -7.43
C PRO A 1 18.83 21.51 -8.18
N TYR A 2 20.05 20.97 -8.23
CA TYR A 2 20.38 19.78 -9.05
C TYR A 2 20.31 18.41 -8.33
N PHE A 3 19.76 18.35 -7.11
CA PHE A 3 19.70 17.08 -6.37
C PHE A 3 18.88 15.99 -7.07
N TRP A 4 17.87 16.38 -7.86
CA TRP A 4 17.13 15.42 -8.67
C TRP A 4 18.03 14.76 -9.73
N ALA A 5 18.95 15.51 -10.34
CA ALA A 5 19.82 15.03 -11.42
C ALA A 5 20.85 13.98 -10.94
N SER A 6 21.09 13.85 -9.64
CA SER A 6 21.96 12.80 -9.08
C SER A 6 21.22 11.49 -8.79
N LYS A 7 19.90 11.43 -8.99
CA LYS A 7 19.10 10.21 -8.77
C LYS A 7 19.05 9.37 -10.03
N LEU A 8 19.79 8.25 -10.02
CA LEU A 8 19.84 7.30 -11.13
C LEU A 8 18.46 6.90 -11.65
N HIS A 9 17.47 6.74 -10.76
CA HIS A 9 16.12 6.32 -11.12
C HIS A 9 15.39 7.27 -12.07
N PHE A 10 15.77 8.55 -12.16
CA PHE A 10 15.16 9.49 -13.12
C PHE A 10 15.75 9.39 -14.53
N SER A 11 16.85 8.65 -14.69
CA SER A 11 17.48 8.41 -15.99
C SER A 11 17.12 7.03 -16.58
N ILE A 12 16.26 6.26 -15.91
CA ILE A 12 15.75 4.97 -16.41
C ILE A 12 14.55 5.28 -17.31
N ASP A 13 14.75 5.23 -18.62
CA ASP A 13 13.79 5.65 -19.65
C ASP A 13 12.64 4.65 -19.89
N ASN A 14 12.89 3.36 -19.61
CA ASN A 14 11.92 2.30 -19.83
C ASN A 14 10.99 2.02 -18.63
N VAL A 15 11.23 2.61 -17.45
CA VAL A 15 10.40 2.43 -16.25
C VAL A 15 9.95 3.79 -15.72
N SER A 16 8.76 4.21 -16.16
CA SER A 16 8.11 5.39 -15.60
C SER A 16 7.74 5.17 -14.13
N PHE A 17 7.83 6.22 -13.31
CA PHE A 17 7.42 6.23 -11.89
C PHE A 17 8.09 5.18 -10.99
N TYR A 18 9.35 4.80 -11.24
CA TYR A 18 10.09 3.79 -10.45
C TYR A 18 10.00 3.95 -8.91
N ASN A 19 9.94 5.19 -8.42
CA ASN A 19 9.87 5.44 -6.97
C ASN A 19 8.46 5.19 -6.38
N TYR A 20 7.41 5.17 -7.20
CA TYR A 20 6.02 5.06 -6.74
C TYR A 20 5.74 3.75 -5.99
N PRO A 21 6.14 2.55 -6.48
CA PRO A 21 5.92 1.29 -5.77
C PRO A 21 6.50 1.26 -4.36
N TYR A 22 7.61 1.97 -4.08
CA TYR A 22 8.19 2.04 -2.74
C TYR A 22 7.28 2.80 -1.77
N LEU A 23 6.80 3.97 -2.17
CA LEU A 23 5.89 4.77 -1.35
C LEU A 23 4.56 4.04 -1.18
N PHE A 24 4.02 3.53 -2.28
CA PHE A 24 2.79 2.74 -2.27
C PHE A 24 2.91 1.55 -1.31
N GLY A 25 3.93 0.70 -1.48
CA GLY A 25 4.12 -0.49 -0.66
C GLY A 25 4.32 -0.17 0.82
N PHE A 26 5.06 0.89 1.14
CA PHE A 26 5.24 1.36 2.52
C PHE A 26 3.90 1.76 3.15
N LEU A 27 3.16 2.67 2.51
CA LEU A 27 1.87 3.13 3.02
C LEU A 27 0.84 1.99 3.05
N PHE A 28 0.78 1.18 2.00
CA PHE A 28 -0.10 0.02 1.90
C PHE A 28 0.11 -0.97 3.05
N SER A 29 1.36 -1.32 3.36
CA SER A 29 1.66 -2.22 4.48
C SER A 29 1.20 -1.66 5.83
N LYS A 30 1.34 -0.35 6.03
CA LYS A 30 0.86 0.35 7.23
C LYS A 30 -0.66 0.41 7.27
N GLY A 31 -1.34 0.71 6.16
CA GLY A 31 -2.79 0.76 6.07
C GLY A 31 -3.45 -0.59 6.33
N ILE A 32 -2.85 -1.68 5.85
CA ILE A 32 -3.26 -3.04 6.23
C ILE A 32 -3.12 -3.20 7.74
N TYR A 33 -1.96 -2.90 8.31
CA TYR A 33 -1.73 -3.08 9.74
C TYR A 33 -2.65 -2.20 10.60
N ALA A 34 -3.05 -1.02 10.14
CA ALA A 34 -3.99 -0.13 10.82
C ALA A 34 -5.37 -0.78 11.03
N GLN A 35 -5.76 -1.73 10.18
CA GLN A 35 -7.04 -2.44 10.33
C GLN A 35 -7.03 -3.46 11.48
N ARG A 36 -5.86 -3.78 12.04
CA ARG A 36 -5.71 -4.84 13.05
C ARG A 36 -6.60 -4.62 14.27
N GLU A 37 -6.65 -3.41 14.80
CA GLU A 37 -7.46 -3.12 15.99
C GLU A 37 -8.95 -3.21 15.69
N THR A 38 -9.41 -2.63 14.58
CA THR A 38 -10.83 -2.65 14.18
C THR A 38 -11.32 -4.06 13.85
N LYS A 39 -10.51 -4.88 13.20
CA LYS A 39 -10.88 -6.26 12.81
C LYS A 39 -10.67 -7.29 13.91
N GLY A 40 -9.86 -6.98 14.92
CA GLY A 40 -9.60 -7.88 16.05
C GLY A 40 -9.11 -9.27 15.60
N GLU A 41 -9.77 -10.32 16.06
CA GLU A 41 -9.39 -11.71 15.76
C GLU A 41 -9.49 -12.07 14.27
N ALA A 42 -10.39 -11.43 13.51
CA ALA A 42 -10.56 -11.69 12.09
C ALA A 42 -9.36 -11.21 11.26
N PHE A 43 -8.59 -10.24 11.76
CA PHE A 43 -7.50 -9.59 11.04
C PHE A 43 -6.48 -10.60 10.50
N TYR A 44 -6.09 -11.60 11.29
CA TYR A 44 -5.06 -12.55 10.86
C TYR A 44 -5.51 -13.38 9.66
N THR A 45 -6.76 -13.85 9.67
CA THR A 45 -7.35 -14.60 8.55
C THR A 45 -7.45 -13.72 7.31
N ASP A 46 -7.95 -12.49 7.46
CA ASP A 46 -8.06 -11.53 6.37
C ASP A 46 -6.69 -11.18 5.77
N TYR A 47 -5.67 -10.99 6.61
CA TYR A 47 -4.30 -10.71 6.19
C TYR A 47 -3.68 -11.88 5.40
N ILE A 48 -3.86 -13.11 5.86
CA ILE A 48 -3.35 -14.30 5.14
C ILE A 48 -4.04 -14.44 3.78
N ASN A 49 -5.35 -14.22 3.70
CA ASN A 49 -6.09 -14.30 2.44
C ASN A 49 -5.70 -13.16 1.48
N LEU A 50 -5.48 -11.95 2.01
CA LEU A 50 -4.93 -10.82 1.27
C LEU A 50 -3.57 -11.17 0.64
N LEU A 51 -2.65 -11.77 1.41
CA LEU A 51 -1.34 -12.17 0.88
C LEU A 51 -1.44 -13.24 -0.20
N ARG A 52 -2.37 -14.19 -0.07
CA ARG A 52 -2.59 -15.24 -1.09
C ARG A 52 -3.11 -14.70 -2.40
N ASP A 53 -3.97 -13.69 -2.34
CA ASP A 53 -4.57 -13.06 -3.52
C ASP A 53 -3.69 -11.93 -4.11
N THR A 54 -2.59 -11.59 -3.44
CA THR A 54 -1.63 -10.59 -3.95
C THR A 54 -0.90 -11.16 -5.16
N GLY A 55 -0.85 -10.39 -6.26
CA GLY A 55 -0.17 -10.79 -7.51
C GLY A 55 -1.08 -11.49 -8.53
N CYS A 56 -2.32 -11.85 -8.15
CA CYS A 56 -3.34 -12.34 -9.09
C CYS A 56 -4.56 -11.41 -9.22
N MET A 57 -4.58 -10.31 -8.46
CA MET A 57 -5.68 -9.33 -8.41
C MET A 57 -5.12 -7.89 -8.40
N MET A 58 -5.97 -6.90 -8.70
CA MET A 58 -5.62 -5.49 -8.51
C MET A 58 -5.59 -5.15 -7.02
N ALA A 59 -4.78 -4.14 -6.65
CA ALA A 59 -4.59 -3.80 -5.24
C ALA A 59 -5.89 -3.32 -4.60
N GLU A 60 -6.70 -2.57 -5.36
CA GLU A 60 -8.04 -2.11 -5.02
C GLU A 60 -8.94 -3.31 -4.66
N ASP A 61 -9.04 -4.29 -5.57
CA ASP A 61 -9.89 -5.47 -5.40
C ASP A 61 -9.46 -6.31 -4.18
N VAL A 62 -8.15 -6.46 -3.97
CA VAL A 62 -7.59 -7.22 -2.84
C VAL A 62 -7.97 -6.56 -1.51
N VAL A 63 -7.86 -5.24 -1.42
CA VAL A 63 -8.18 -4.51 -0.19
C VAL A 63 -9.68 -4.43 0.04
N GLU A 64 -10.48 -4.23 -0.99
CA GLU A 64 -11.94 -4.26 -0.87
C GLU A 64 -12.41 -5.63 -0.38
N LYS A 65 -11.94 -6.71 -1.01
CA LYS A 65 -12.35 -8.09 -0.70
C LYS A 65 -12.00 -8.51 0.73
N HIS A 66 -10.79 -8.23 1.19
CA HIS A 66 -10.29 -8.77 2.46
C HIS A 66 -10.38 -7.77 3.61
N LEU A 67 -10.34 -6.47 3.33
CA LEU A 67 -10.34 -5.43 4.35
C LEU A 67 -11.59 -4.56 4.35
N SER A 68 -12.46 -4.67 3.34
CA SER A 68 -13.67 -3.84 3.18
C SER A 68 -13.35 -2.35 3.13
N MET A 69 -12.22 -2.01 2.48
CA MET A 69 -11.70 -0.65 2.34
C MET A 69 -11.54 -0.31 0.86
N ASP A 70 -11.64 0.98 0.53
CA ASP A 70 -11.48 1.49 -0.83
C ASP A 70 -10.17 2.29 -0.94
N LEU A 71 -9.24 1.83 -1.78
CA LEU A 71 -7.95 2.49 -2.02
C LEU A 71 -8.06 3.77 -2.85
N THR A 72 -9.18 4.01 -3.53
CA THR A 72 -9.44 5.27 -4.23
C THR A 72 -9.81 6.40 -3.25
N GLN A 73 -10.18 6.04 -2.02
CA GLN A 73 -10.54 7.01 -0.98
C GLN A 73 -9.35 7.37 -0.08
N PRO A 74 -9.30 8.62 0.42
CA PRO A 74 -8.20 9.08 1.28
C PRO A 74 -8.16 8.36 2.64
N THR A 75 -9.28 7.80 3.11
CA THR A 75 -9.41 7.22 4.45
C THR A 75 -8.37 6.13 4.74
N PHE A 76 -8.16 5.19 3.81
CA PHE A 76 -7.17 4.13 3.98
C PHE A 76 -5.74 4.68 4.14
N TRP A 77 -5.39 5.66 3.30
CA TRP A 77 -4.07 6.27 3.30
C TRP A 77 -3.84 7.13 4.55
N GLN A 78 -4.88 7.82 5.02
CA GLN A 78 -4.82 8.61 6.26
C GLN A 78 -4.50 7.73 7.48
N GLN A 79 -5.17 6.58 7.60
CA GLN A 79 -4.88 5.59 8.66
C GLN A 79 -3.44 5.06 8.58
N SER A 80 -2.90 4.91 7.37
CA SER A 80 -1.52 4.49 7.15
C SER A 80 -0.51 5.51 7.70
N VAL A 81 -0.76 6.80 7.46
CA VAL A 81 0.11 7.91 7.89
C VAL A 81 0.07 8.12 9.39
N GLU A 82 -1.08 7.89 10.04
CA GLU A 82 -1.23 8.01 11.49
C GLU A 82 -0.33 7.04 12.27
N LEU A 83 0.00 5.89 11.68
CA LEU A 83 0.95 4.91 12.25
C LEU A 83 2.44 5.22 12.03
N VAL A 84 2.76 6.33 11.36
CA VAL A 84 4.14 6.80 11.12
C VAL A 84 4.55 7.90 12.11
N ARG A 85 3.59 8.43 12.88
CA ARG A 85 3.83 9.45 13.92
C ARG A 85 4.59 8.89 15.12
#